data_AF-A0A2E0CDS5-F1
#
_entry.id   AF-A0A2E0CDS5-F1
#
_cell.length_a   1.000
_cell.length_b   1.000
_cell.length_c   1.000
_cell.angle_alpha   90.00
_cell.angle_beta   90.00
_cell.angle_gamma   90.00
#
_symmetry.space_group_name_H-M   'P 1'
#
loop_
_entity.id
_entity.type
_entity.pdbx_description
1 polymer ?
#
loop_
_entity_poly.entity_id
_entity_poly.type
_entity_poly.pdbx_seq_one_letter_code
_entity_poly.pdbx_strand_id
1 'polypeptide(L)'
;KINKKIINKNNIELIPSNVEAGSGSLPTKNIESCAISIQSEIKPMLLSQKFRSASIPIIGYINKGTFFIDLKAITADQAQLVSNIIVEVLS
;
A
#
# COMPACT_ATOMS: atom_id res chain seq x y z
N LYS A 1 -9.68 -5.80 10.23
CA LYS A 1 -8.76 -5.19 11.25
C LYS A 1 -7.46 -6.00 11.30
N ILE A 2 -6.30 -5.36 11.11
CA ILE A 2 -4.99 -6.02 11.07
C ILE A 2 -4.48 -6.25 12.51
N ASN A 3 -3.90 -7.42 12.80
CA ASN A 3 -3.36 -7.74 14.12
C ASN A 3 -2.08 -6.91 14.40
N LYS A 4 -1.95 -6.38 15.63
CA LYS A 4 -0.76 -5.64 16.10
C LYS A 4 0.56 -6.40 15.88
N LYS A 5 0.56 -7.73 15.99
CA LYS A 5 1.74 -8.56 15.72
C LYS A 5 2.22 -8.43 14.27
N ILE A 6 1.28 -8.43 13.32
CA ILE A 6 1.57 -8.28 11.89
C ILE A 6 2.06 -6.86 11.60
N ILE A 7 1.41 -5.86 12.21
CA ILE A 7 1.80 -4.44 12.10
C ILE A 7 3.25 -4.25 12.55
N ASN A 8 3.59 -4.70 13.75
CA ASN A 8 4.92 -4.50 14.33
C ASN A 8 5.99 -5.30 13.59
N LYS A 9 5.70 -6.54 13.18
CA LYS A 9 6.68 -7.39 12.46
C LYS A 9 7.03 -6.82 11.08
N ASN A 10 6.08 -6.16 10.41
CA ASN A 10 6.27 -5.68 9.04
C ASN A 10 6.38 -4.15 8.95
N ASN A 11 6.59 -3.48 10.09
CA ASN A 11 6.64 -2.02 10.23
C ASN A 11 5.59 -1.31 9.36
N ILE A 12 4.31 -1.66 9.60
CA ILE A 12 3.19 -1.12 8.83
C ILE A 12 2.78 0.22 9.43
N GLU A 13 2.84 1.30 8.65
CA GLU A 13 2.49 2.65 9.11
C GLU A 13 1.54 3.33 8.13
N LEU A 14 0.80 4.31 8.63
CA LEU A 14 0.06 5.26 7.80
C LEU A 14 0.88 6.54 7.72
N ILE A 15 1.31 6.90 6.51
CA ILE A 15 2.10 8.10 6.27
C ILE A 15 1.35 9.07 5.34
N PRO A 16 1.58 10.38 5.45
CA PRO A 16 1.14 11.32 4.43
C PRO A 16 1.76 10.97 3.07
N SER A 17 1.00 11.12 2.00
CA SER A 17 1.47 10.93 0.62
C SER A 17 0.98 12.05 -0.28
N ASN A 18 1.69 12.28 -1.38
CA ASN A 18 1.30 13.21 -2.43
C ASN A 18 1.24 12.45 -3.75
N VAL A 19 0.17 12.68 -4.50
CA VAL A 19 -0.14 11.93 -5.71
C VAL A 19 -0.52 12.90 -6.82
N GLU A 20 0.18 12.80 -7.94
CA GLU A 20 -0.08 13.62 -9.12
C GLU A 20 -1.40 13.21 -9.79
N ALA A 21 -2.18 14.20 -10.23
CA ALA A 21 -3.32 13.98 -11.11
C ALA A 21 -2.86 14.01 -12.58
N GLY A 22 -3.06 12.91 -13.31
CA GLY A 22 -2.80 12.81 -14.75
C GLY A 22 -1.34 12.46 -15.08
N SER A 23 -1.01 11.16 -15.09
CA SER A 23 0.36 10.65 -15.28
C SER A 23 0.89 10.69 -16.73
N GLY A 24 0.29 11.49 -17.62
CA GLY A 24 0.62 11.47 -19.06
C GLY A 24 0.31 12.74 -19.86
N SER A 25 -0.54 13.63 -19.35
CA SER A 25 -0.92 14.88 -20.02
C SER A 25 -0.94 16.02 -19.00
N LEU A 26 0.23 16.64 -18.82
CA LEU A 26 0.51 17.78 -17.93
C LEU A 26 0.22 17.53 -16.42
N PRO A 27 1.24 17.33 -15.57
CA PRO A 27 1.05 17.21 -14.13
C PRO A 27 0.60 18.57 -13.60
N THR A 28 -0.69 18.71 -13.34
CA THR A 28 -1.32 20.00 -13.05
C THR A 28 -1.54 20.23 -11.57
N LYS A 29 -1.56 19.18 -10.73
CA LYS A 29 -1.72 19.33 -9.28
C LYS A 29 -1.30 18.09 -8.48
N ASN A 30 -0.54 18.31 -7.41
CA ASN A 30 -0.37 17.34 -6.33
C ASN A 30 -1.62 17.33 -5.46
N ILE A 31 -2.15 16.14 -5.18
CA ILE A 31 -3.25 15.92 -4.25
C ILE A 31 -2.67 15.29 -2.99
N GLU A 32 -2.95 15.87 -1.84
CA GLU A 32 -2.61 15.29 -0.54
C GLU A 32 -3.45 14.04 -0.28
N SER A 33 -2.80 13.00 0.22
CA SER A 33 -3.37 11.69 0.51
C SER A 33 -2.67 11.07 1.71
N CYS A 34 -3.03 9.83 2.02
CA CYS A 34 -2.31 8.97 2.95
C CYS A 34 -1.98 7.67 2.24
N ALA A 35 -0.84 7.08 2.58
CA ALA A 35 -0.43 5.76 2.10
C ALA A 35 -0.14 4.82 3.26
N ILE A 36 -0.40 3.53 3.05
CA ILE A 36 0.10 2.47 3.91
C ILE A 36 1.53 2.18 3.47
N SER A 37 2.50 2.37 4.36
CA SER A 37 3.89 1.95 4.15
C SER A 37 4.12 0.59 4.77
N ILE A 38 4.91 -0.26 4.09
CA ILE A 38 5.29 -1.59 4.59
C ILE A 38 6.80 -1.75 4.42
N GLN A 39 7.50 -1.84 5.55
CA GLN A 39 8.93 -2.12 5.62
C GLN A 39 9.16 -3.43 6.38
N SER A 40 9.07 -4.52 5.63
CA SER A 40 9.24 -5.90 6.11
C SER A 40 10.67 -6.39 5.88
N GLU A 41 11.04 -7.52 6.49
CA GLU A 41 12.21 -8.31 6.11
C GLU A 41 12.10 -8.82 4.65
N ILE A 42 10.87 -8.95 4.14
CA ILE A 42 10.61 -9.30 2.74
C ILE A 42 10.98 -8.12 1.84
N LYS A 43 11.83 -8.38 0.84
CA LYS A 43 12.22 -7.36 -0.15
C LYS A 43 10.98 -6.70 -0.79
N PRO A 44 10.96 -5.36 -0.98
CA PRO A 44 9.80 -4.64 -1.52
C PRO A 44 9.30 -5.16 -2.86
N MET A 45 10.21 -5.59 -3.74
CA MET A 45 9.84 -6.15 -5.04
C MET A 45 9.08 -7.49 -4.91
N LEU A 46 9.47 -8.32 -3.93
CA LEU A 46 8.78 -9.56 -3.63
C LEU A 46 7.44 -9.31 -2.92
N LEU A 47 7.36 -8.31 -2.03
CA LEU A 47 6.08 -7.83 -1.49
C LEU A 47 5.13 -7.40 -2.61
N SER A 48 5.60 -6.54 -3.51
CA SER A 48 4.83 -6.06 -4.66
C SER A 48 4.33 -7.22 -5.54
N GLN A 49 5.14 -8.26 -5.75
CA GLN A 49 4.70 -9.48 -6.44
C GLN A 49 3.63 -10.24 -5.64
N LYS A 50 3.84 -10.46 -4.33
CA LYS A 50 2.86 -11.14 -3.47
C LYS A 50 1.51 -10.43 -3.45
N PHE A 51 1.49 -9.10 -3.34
CA PHE A 51 0.26 -8.32 -3.38
C PHE A 51 -0.45 -8.39 -4.75
N ARG A 52 0.29 -8.47 -5.87
CA ARG A 52 -0.30 -8.71 -7.20
C ARG A 52 -0.87 -10.12 -7.37
N SER A 53 -0.34 -11.09 -6.64
CA SER A 53 -0.74 -12.50 -6.71
C SER A 53 -1.70 -12.93 -5.60
N ALA A 54 -2.14 -12.01 -4.74
CA ALA A 54 -3.10 -12.28 -3.67
C ALA A 54 -4.49 -12.61 -4.25
N SER A 55 -5.37 -13.12 -3.40
CA SER A 55 -6.75 -13.48 -3.78
C SER A 55 -7.48 -12.33 -4.49
N ILE A 56 -7.23 -11.09 -4.06
CA ILE A 56 -7.59 -9.87 -4.79
C ILE A 56 -6.31 -9.05 -4.98
N PRO A 57 -5.85 -8.85 -6.24
CA PRO A 57 -4.62 -8.12 -6.51
C PRO A 57 -4.67 -6.67 -6.01
N ILE A 58 -3.66 -6.26 -5.24
CA ILE A 58 -3.43 -4.86 -4.86
C ILE A 58 -2.18 -4.36 -5.57
N ILE A 59 -2.33 -3.27 -6.33
CA ILE A 59 -1.23 -2.60 -7.00
C ILE A 59 -0.73 -1.46 -6.11
N GLY A 60 0.48 -1.62 -5.58
CA GLY A 60 1.22 -0.58 -4.89
C GLY A 60 2.46 -0.16 -5.67
N TYR A 61 3.21 0.80 -5.12
CA TYR A 61 4.48 1.26 -5.69
C TYR A 61 5.62 1.05 -4.69
N ILE A 62 6.86 1.08 -5.21
CA ILE A 62 8.07 0.99 -4.39
C ILE A 62 8.80 2.31 -4.49
N ASN A 63 9.17 2.88 -3.35
CA ASN A 63 10.03 4.07 -3.30
C ASN A 63 11.05 3.90 -2.17
N LYS A 64 12.33 4.19 -2.46
CA LYS A 64 13.43 4.10 -1.49
C LYS A 64 13.43 2.83 -0.63
N GLY A 65 13.16 1.67 -1.25
CA GLY A 65 13.17 0.39 -0.55
C GLY A 65 11.97 0.12 0.37
N THR A 66 10.89 0.88 0.24
CA THR A 66 9.62 0.66 0.96
C THR A 66 8.49 0.40 -0.03
N PHE A 67 7.59 -0.51 0.29
CA PHE A 67 6.38 -0.77 -0.50
C PHE A 67 5.21 0.07 0.05
N PHE A 68 4.45 0.69 -0.86
CA PHE A 68 3.36 1.59 -0.51
C PHE A 68 2.07 1.22 -1.21
N ILE A 69 0.95 1.37 -0.51
CA ILE A 69 -0.40 1.32 -1.06
C ILE A 69 -1.04 2.68 -0.78
N ASP A 70 -1.28 3.48 -1.82
CA ASP A 70 -1.88 4.80 -1.66
C ASP A 70 -3.40 4.70 -1.48
N LEU A 71 -3.94 5.38 -0.46
CA LEU A 71 -5.35 5.32 -0.14
C LEU A 71 -6.23 6.20 -1.03
N LYS A 72 -5.66 7.11 -1.85
CA LYS A 72 -6.44 7.91 -2.81
C LYS A 72 -7.25 7.03 -3.77
N ALA A 73 -6.72 5.86 -4.12
CA ALA A 73 -7.36 4.93 -5.05
C ALA A 73 -8.26 3.89 -4.34
N ILE A 74 -8.39 3.96 -3.02
CA ILE A 74 -9.16 2.99 -2.21
C ILE A 74 -10.38 3.70 -1.65
N THR A 75 -11.57 3.19 -1.97
CA THR A 75 -12.82 3.72 -1.43
C THR A 75 -13.07 3.19 -0.02
N ALA A 76 -13.90 3.89 0.77
CA ALA A 76 -14.14 3.52 2.17
C ALA A 76 -14.73 2.11 2.34
N ASP A 77 -15.58 1.66 1.42
CA ASP A 77 -16.16 0.32 1.37
C ASP A 77 -15.12 -0.78 1.06
N GLN A 78 -13.98 -0.42 0.46
CA GLN A 78 -12.87 -1.33 0.17
C GLN A 78 -11.88 -1.46 1.35
N ALA A 79 -11.97 -0.63 2.39
CA ALA A 79 -11.00 -0.62 3.48
C ALA A 79 -10.88 -1.97 4.21
N GLN A 80 -12.01 -2.67 4.40
CA GLN A 80 -12.03 -3.98 5.03
C GLN A 80 -11.40 -5.04 4.12
N LEU A 81 -11.62 -4.95 2.80
CA LEU A 81 -10.98 -5.82 1.82
C LEU A 81 -9.46 -5.64 1.82
N VAL A 82 -8.97 -4.40 1.75
CA VAL A 82 -7.53 -4.09 1.79
C VAL A 82 -6.90 -4.64 3.07
N SER A 83 -7.58 -4.49 4.21
CA SER A 83 -7.12 -5.06 5.48
C SER A 83 -6.99 -6.58 5.44
N ASN A 84 -7.92 -7.29 4.78
CA ASN A 84 -7.88 -8.75 4.66
C ASN A 84 -6.72 -9.20 3.77
N ILE A 85 -6.49 -8.53 2.65
CA ILE A 85 -5.36 -8.85 1.75
C ILE A 85 -4.01 -8.58 2.41
N ILE A 86 -3.89 -7.49 3.19
CA ILE A 86 -2.67 -7.24 3.97
C ILE A 86 -2.41 -8.40 4.95
N VAL A 87 -3.45 -8.93 5.60
CA VAL A 87 -3.31 -10.10 6.48
C VAL A 87 -2.90 -11.33 5.67
N GLU A 88 -3.56 -11.64 4.56
CA GLU A 88 -3.23 -12.77 3.68
C GLU A 88 -1.75 -12.77 3.23
N VAL A 89 -1.23 -11.60 2.85
CA VAL A 89 0.13 -11.47 2.30
C VAL A 89 1.21 -11.49 3.40
N LEU A 90 0.91 -11.00 4.60
CA LEU A 90 1.89 -10.73 5.65
C LEU A 90 1.77 -11.61 6.91
N SER A 91 0.75 -12.46 7.00
CA SER A 91 0.64 -13.50 8.04
C SER A 91 1.65 -14.61 7.79
#